data_AF-A0A357CYM6-F1
#
_entry.id   AF-A0A357CYM6-F1
#
_cell.length_a   1.000
_cell.length_b   1.000
_cell.length_c   1.000
_cell.angle_alpha   90.00
_cell.angle_beta   90.00
_cell.angle_gamma   90.00
#
_symmetry.space_group_name_H-M   'P 1'
#
loop_
_entity.id
_entity.type
_entity.pdbx_description
1 polymer ?
#
loop_
_entity_poly.entity_id
_entity_poly.type
_entity_poly.pdbx_seq_one_letter_code
_entity_poly.pdbx_strand_id
1 'polypeptide(L)'
;MQDWDLIGKNILLFVVDGIFGYFFQFMGHAIAIHTFNKRQIKPKSFLLMTVIFAVSAYLIRLLPIVFGYHTILNMIVCIVVSVLVFKTAIYPTVLAVLLTIVSIL
;
A
#
# COMPACT_ATOMS: atom_id res chain seq x y z
N MET A 1 -2.14 -20.00 35.15
CA MET A 1 -2.71 -20.55 33.90
C MET A 1 -2.29 -19.58 32.81
N GLN A 2 -1.32 -20.00 32.01
CA GLN A 2 -0.48 -19.14 31.19
C GLN A 2 -1.26 -18.60 29.99
N ASP A 3 -1.09 -17.30 29.73
CA ASP A 3 -1.69 -16.42 28.71
C ASP A 3 -1.53 -16.88 27.23
N TRP A 4 -1.67 -18.17 26.94
CA TRP A 4 -1.56 -18.72 25.59
C TRP A 4 -2.67 -18.22 24.66
N ASP A 5 -3.87 -17.95 25.18
CA ASP A 5 -4.95 -17.29 24.45
C ASP A 5 -4.61 -15.82 24.12
N LEU A 6 -3.94 -15.12 25.04
CA LEU A 6 -3.55 -13.72 24.84
C LEU A 6 -2.41 -13.59 23.82
N ILE A 7 -1.41 -14.48 23.90
CA ILE A 7 -0.30 -14.57 22.95
C ILE A 7 -0.83 -14.97 21.56
N GLY A 8 -1.72 -15.97 21.49
CA GLY A 8 -2.36 -16.38 20.25
C GLY A 8 -3.18 -15.25 19.61
N LYS A 9 -3.96 -14.52 20.41
CA LYS A 9 -4.74 -13.36 19.95
C LYS A 9 -3.85 -12.20 19.48
N ASN A 10 -2.73 -11.94 20.14
CA ASN A 10 -1.79 -10.88 19.75
C ASN A 10 -1.02 -11.24 18.47
N ILE A 11 -0.61 -12.50 18.30
CA ILE A 11 -0.01 -12.98 17.05
C ILE A 11 -1.03 -12.92 15.92
N LEU A 12 -2.28 -13.31 16.17
CA LEU A 12 -3.35 -13.25 15.19
C LEU A 12 -3.65 -11.80 14.77
N LEU A 13 -3.74 -10.85 15.72
CA LEU A 13 -3.86 -9.43 15.43
C LEU A 13 -2.67 -8.90 14.62
N PHE A 14 -1.44 -9.30 14.96
CA PHE A 14 -0.24 -8.89 14.23
C PHE A 14 -0.25 -9.40 12.78
N VAL A 15 -0.66 -10.64 12.54
CA VAL A 15 -0.73 -11.22 11.19
C VAL A 15 -1.89 -10.62 10.39
N VAL A 16 -3.07 -10.49 10.99
CA VAL A 16 -4.29 -9.99 10.34
C VAL A 16 -4.18 -8.48 10.07
N ASP A 17 -3.90 -7.67 11.08
CA ASP A 17 -3.85 -6.22 10.90
C ASP A 17 -2.53 -5.75 10.30
N GLY A 18 -1.42 -6.43 10.61
CA GLY A 18 -0.08 -6.03 10.18
C GLY A 18 0.30 -6.53 8.79
N ILE A 19 0.08 -7.81 8.49
CA ILE A 19 0.51 -8.38 7.21
C ILE A 19 -0.62 -8.30 6.20
N PHE A 20 -1.79 -8.84 6.54
CA PHE A 20 -2.92 -8.86 5.61
C PHE A 20 -3.46 -7.47 5.32
N GLY A 21 -3.64 -6.62 6.34
CA GLY A 21 -4.12 -5.25 6.16
C GLY A 21 -3.28 -4.42 5.17
N TYR A 22 -1.97 -4.30 5.43
CA TYR A 22 -1.07 -3.52 4.57
C TYR A 22 -0.88 -4.16 3.20
N PHE A 23 -0.79 -5.49 3.12
CA PHE A 23 -0.66 -6.19 1.85
C PHE A 23 -1.88 -5.95 0.96
N PHE A 24 -3.10 -6.10 1.49
CA PHE A 24 -4.33 -5.82 0.76
C PHE A 24 -4.45 -4.35 0.38
N GLN A 25 -4.04 -3.43 1.27
CA GLN A 25 -4.05 -2.00 0.99
C GLN A 25 -3.18 -1.63 -0.23
N PHE A 26 -1.95 -2.14 -0.31
CA PHE A 26 -1.07 -1.88 -1.45
C PHE A 26 -1.47 -2.64 -2.70
N MET A 27 -2.10 -3.81 -2.55
CA MET A 27 -2.72 -4.53 -3.65
C MET A 27 -3.85 -3.70 -4.27
N GLY A 28 -4.70 -3.07 -3.45
CA GLY A 28 -5.75 -2.15 -3.90
C GLY A 28 -5.20 -0.95 -4.68
N HIS A 29 -4.12 -0.34 -4.19
CA HIS A 29 -3.44 0.75 -4.90
C HIS A 29 -2.91 0.29 -6.28
N ALA A 30 -2.23 -0.86 -6.32
CA ALA A 30 -1.70 -1.39 -7.58
C ALA A 30 -2.81 -1.70 -8.59
N ILE A 31 -3.96 -2.23 -8.15
CA ILE A 31 -5.12 -2.50 -9.02
C ILE A 31 -5.68 -1.19 -9.57
N ALA A 32 -5.95 -0.21 -8.70
CA ALA A 32 -6.53 1.06 -9.13
C ALA A 32 -5.63 1.76 -10.15
N ILE A 33 -4.31 1.80 -9.92
CA ILE A 33 -3.38 2.46 -10.84
C ILE A 33 -3.38 1.77 -12.22
N HIS A 34 -3.49 0.43 -12.28
CA HIS A 34 -3.60 -0.29 -13.55
C HIS A 34 -4.94 -0.02 -14.25
N THR A 35 -6.05 -0.04 -13.50
CA THR A 35 -7.41 0.23 -14.02
C THR A 35 -7.52 1.63 -14.60
N PHE A 36 -7.08 2.65 -13.87
CA PHE A 36 -7.15 4.05 -14.31
C PHE A 36 -6.19 4.36 -15.46
N ASN A 37 -5.03 3.71 -15.52
CA ASN A 37 -4.12 3.84 -16.67
C ASN A 37 -4.53 2.98 -17.88
N LYS A 38 -5.67 2.25 -17.81
CA LYS A 38 -6.12 1.30 -18.85
C LYS A 38 -5.01 0.32 -19.29
N ARG A 39 -4.10 -0.02 -18.37
CA ARG A 39 -3.00 -0.95 -18.64
C ARG A 39 -3.41 -2.36 -18.27
N GLN A 40 -3.03 -3.33 -19.10
CA GLN A 40 -3.22 -4.74 -18.75
C GLN A 40 -2.39 -5.11 -17.52
N ILE A 41 -3.02 -5.82 -16.59
CA ILE A 41 -2.37 -6.32 -15.38
C ILE A 41 -1.48 -7.48 -15.79
N LYS A 42 -0.17 -7.21 -15.91
CA LYS A 42 0.83 -8.27 -16.03
C LYS A 42 1.23 -8.70 -14.62
N PRO A 43 1.12 -10.00 -14.26
CA PRO A 43 1.33 -10.45 -12.87
C PRO A 43 2.72 -10.11 -12.33
N LYS A 44 3.76 -10.16 -13.19
CA LYS A 44 5.13 -9.75 -12.83
C LYS A 44 5.23 -8.27 -12.46
N SER A 45 4.62 -7.39 -13.26
CA SER A 45 4.64 -5.94 -13.03
C SER A 45 3.79 -5.56 -11.83
N PHE A 46 2.67 -6.24 -11.64
CA PHE A 46 1.78 -6.06 -10.52
C PHE A 46 2.45 -6.39 -9.19
N LEU A 47 3.03 -7.60 -9.07
CA LEU A 47 3.76 -8.01 -7.87
C LEU A 47 4.92 -7.07 -7.54
N LEU A 48 5.70 -6.67 -8.55
CA LEU A 48 6.78 -5.69 -8.36
C LEU A 48 6.25 -4.37 -7.79
N MET A 49 5.11 -3.89 -8.28
CA MET A 49 4.51 -2.64 -7.82
C MET A 49 4.07 -2.73 -6.36
N THR A 50 3.38 -3.81 -5.99
CA THR A 50 2.94 -4.06 -4.62
C THR A 50 4.12 -4.20 -3.65
N VAL A 51 5.19 -4.91 -4.05
CA VAL A 51 6.39 -5.08 -3.21
C VAL A 51 7.11 -3.75 -3.01
N ILE A 52 7.30 -2.96 -4.07
CA ILE A 52 7.96 -1.65 -3.97
C ILE A 52 7.15 -0.71 -3.06
N PHE A 53 5.82 -0.68 -3.20
CA PHE A 53 4.96 0.11 -2.32
C PHE A 53 5.04 -0.34 -0.86
N ALA A 54 4.96 -1.65 -0.61
CA ALA A 54 5.06 -2.20 0.75
C ALA A 54 6.40 -1.87 1.41
N VAL A 55 7.53 -2.03 0.69
CA VAL A 55 8.86 -1.67 1.19
C VAL A 55 8.94 -0.18 1.47
N SER A 56 8.45 0.66 0.56
CA SER A 56 8.48 2.12 0.74
C SER A 56 7.64 2.59 1.93
N ALA A 57 6.49 1.96 2.17
CA ALA A 57 5.65 2.27 3.30
C ALA A 57 6.25 1.81 4.63
N TYR A 58 6.95 0.67 4.63
CA TYR A 58 7.69 0.22 5.80
C TYR A 58 8.81 1.20 6.16
N LEU A 59 9.57 1.68 5.15
CA LEU A 59 10.56 2.75 5.33
C LEU A 59 9.93 4.03 5.91
N ILE A 60 8.78 4.45 5.39
CA ILE A 60 8.06 5.64 5.89
C ILE A 60 7.61 5.46 7.34
N ARG A 61 7.22 4.25 7.73
CA ARG A 61 6.77 3.93 9.09
C ARG A 61 7.88 3.88 10.12
N LEU A 62 9.13 3.65 9.70
CA LEU A 62 10.31 3.76 10.56
C LEU A 62 10.59 5.21 10.98
N LEU A 63 10.05 6.20 10.27
CA LEU A 63 10.18 7.60 10.67
C LEU A 63 9.21 7.88 11.84
N PRO A 64 9.65 8.57 12.90
CA PRO A 64 8.81 8.91 14.05
C PRO A 64 7.89 10.09 13.72
N ILE A 65 6.90 9.88 12.86
CA ILE A 65 5.95 10.90 12.39
C ILE A 65 4.53 10.54 12.88
N VAL A 66 3.66 11.54 13.02
CA VAL A 66 2.24 11.33 13.35
C VAL A 66 1.54 10.58 12.20
N PHE A 67 0.63 9.66 12.57
CA PHE A 67 -0.04 8.72 11.66
C PHE A 67 -0.61 9.34 10.37
N GLY A 68 -1.17 10.55 10.44
CA GLY A 68 -1.74 11.24 9.27
C GLY A 68 -0.71 11.64 8.21
N TYR A 69 0.51 11.99 8.60
CA TYR A 69 1.57 12.33 7.65
C TYR A 69 2.09 11.11 6.91
N HIS A 70 2.09 9.92 7.54
CA HIS A 70 2.49 8.69 6.87
C HIS A 70 1.59 8.38 5.67
N THR A 71 0.29 8.63 5.78
CA THR A 71 -0.66 8.42 4.67
C THR A 71 -0.36 9.35 3.50
N ILE A 72 -0.10 10.63 3.76
CA ILE A 72 0.25 11.62 2.73
C ILE A 72 1.60 11.28 2.09
N LEU A 73 2.60 10.86 2.89
CA LEU A 73 3.90 10.45 2.38
C LEU A 73 3.80 9.20 1.52
N ASN A 74 3.06 8.18 1.97
CA ASN A 74 2.81 6.96 1.18
C ASN A 74 2.11 7.30 -0.13
N MET A 75 1.14 8.21 -0.11
CA MET A 75 0.46 8.69 -1.31
C MET A 75 1.44 9.29 -2.33
N ILE A 76 2.29 10.21 -1.88
CA ILE A 76 3.30 10.85 -2.73
C ILE A 76 4.23 9.80 -3.31
N VAL A 77 4.72 8.88 -2.48
CA VAL A 77 5.62 7.81 -2.94
C VAL A 77 4.94 6.88 -3.94
N CYS A 78 3.70 6.48 -3.71
CA CYS A 78 2.92 5.68 -4.66
C CYS A 78 2.82 6.37 -6.02
N ILE A 79 2.53 7.67 -6.06
CA ILE A 79 2.45 8.45 -7.30
C ILE A 79 3.82 8.53 -7.99
N VAL A 80 4.86 8.92 -7.25
CA VAL A 80 6.22 9.11 -7.78
C VAL A 80 6.78 7.80 -8.34
N VAL A 81 6.68 6.70 -7.59
CA VAL A 81 7.13 5.38 -8.02
C VAL A 81 6.36 4.89 -9.23
N SER A 82 5.04 5.10 -9.28
CA SER A 82 4.23 4.70 -10.44
C SER A 82 4.65 5.43 -11.72
N VAL A 83 4.86 6.74 -11.62
CA VAL A 83 5.22 7.57 -12.77
C VAL A 83 6.66 7.28 -13.22
N LEU A 84 7.61 7.20 -12.28
CA LEU A 84 9.03 7.02 -12.61
C LEU A 84 9.37 5.58 -13.00
N VAL A 85 8.96 4.60 -12.20
CA VAL A 85 9.34 3.18 -12.37
C VAL A 85 8.42 2.51 -13.38
N PHE A 86 7.11 2.70 -13.24
CA PHE A 86 6.11 2.03 -14.09
C PHE A 86 5.75 2.84 -15.34
N LYS A 87 6.26 4.06 -15.49
CA LYS A 87 6.01 4.94 -16.64
C LYS A 87 4.50 5.11 -16.90
N THR A 88 3.73 5.29 -15.83
CA THR A 88 2.29 5.56 -15.92
C THR A 88 2.03 7.05 -16.14
N ALA A 89 0.87 7.40 -16.69
CA ALA A 89 0.51 8.79 -16.89
C ALA A 89 0.17 9.43 -15.53
N ILE A 90 0.67 10.65 -15.31
CA ILE A 90 0.56 11.34 -14.00
C ILE A 90 -0.90 11.54 -13.61
N TYR A 91 -1.71 12.11 -14.50
CA TYR A 91 -3.11 12.45 -14.23
C TYR A 91 -3.97 11.26 -13.76
N PRO A 92 -4.07 10.13 -14.50
CA PRO A 92 -4.84 8.97 -14.05
C PRO A 92 -4.24 8.30 -12.81
N THR A 93 -2.92 8.38 -12.62
CA THR A 93 -2.24 7.82 -11.44
C THR A 93 -2.60 8.59 -10.17
N VAL A 94 -2.55 9.92 -10.21
CA VAL A 94 -2.93 10.77 -9.07
C VAL A 94 -4.40 10.52 -8.68
N LEU A 95 -5.29 10.45 -9.66
CA LEU A 95 -6.71 10.21 -9.43
C LEU A 95 -6.96 8.81 -8.84
N ALA A 96 -6.27 7.78 -9.34
CA ALA A 96 -6.35 6.42 -8.80
C ALA A 96 -5.92 6.33 -7.33
N VAL A 97 -4.80 6.98 -6.99
CA VAL A 97 -4.27 6.99 -5.62
C VAL A 97 -5.19 7.78 -4.68
N LEU A 98 -5.70 8.94 -5.12
CA LEU A 98 -6.70 9.70 -4.33
C LEU A 98 -7.94 8.85 -4.03
N LEU A 99 -8.51 8.23 -5.06
CA LEU A 99 -9.77 7.48 -4.95
C LEU A 99 -9.62 6.23 -4.08
N THR A 100 -8.47 5.56 -4.16
CA THR A 100 -8.16 4.42 -3.28
C THR A 100 -8.01 4.83 -1.83
N ILE A 101 -7.34 5.94 -1.54
CA ILE A 101 -7.22 6.44 -0.16
C ILE A 101 -8.60 6.80 0.41
N VAL A 102 -9.44 7.51 -0.35
CA VAL A 102 -10.80 7.87 0.08
C VAL A 102 -11.67 6.63 0.30
N SER A 103 -11.44 5.55 -0.45
CA SER A 103 -12.21 4.31 -0.31
C SER A 103 -11.73 3.41 0.85
N ILE A 104 -10.52 3.65 1.35
CA ILE A 104 -9.90 2.89 2.45
C ILE A 104 -10.06 3.61 3.80
N LEU A 105 -10.20 4.94 3.77
CA LEU A 105 -10.48 5.78 4.94
C LEU A 105 -11.91 5.58 5.45
#